data_AF-A0A7S7QVD4-F1
#
_entry.id   AF-A0A7S7QVD4-F1
#
_cell.length_a   1.000
_cell.length_b   1.000
_cell.length_c   1.000
_cell.angle_alpha   90.00
_cell.angle_beta   90.00
_cell.angle_gamma   90.00
#
_symmetry.space_group_name_H-M   'P 1'
#
loop_
_entity.id
_entity.type
_entity.pdbx_description
1 polymer ?
#
loop_
_entity_poly.entity_id
_entity_poly.type
_entity_poly.pdbx_seq_one_letter_code
_entity_poly.pdbx_strand_id
1 'polypeptide(L)'
;MGSRKRVLETVDEGAVSSNLYAGKDSSTDSKLVDVFRMMACFTKLENTRRKKKPPLLTFRDLCDRSGNFEIEAGFVGCPRDTQQLIMFSTDDTFVDQEAIDAGDDWIESQMTWLLREPPVGGEIWFEHQTIESEGDCRMYGIAVTSTEECITVSSTLAEALQRYYFDEKYHHLGEKQQAIVLECIKSLVLNQGPRARRAFQAATQSGAPRANKGAKERARKTAKKGARRTMGKSTTRARVGVLDRH
;
A
#
# COMPACT_ATOMS: atom_id res chain seq x y z
N MET A 1 33.39 0.48 31.77
CA MET A 1 32.16 -0.10 32.35
C MET A 1 30.99 0.80 32.01
N GLY A 2 29.85 0.24 31.59
CA GLY A 2 28.60 0.97 31.28
C GLY A 2 28.35 1.11 29.77
N SER A 3 27.93 0.05 29.07
CA SER A 3 26.51 -0.32 28.84
C SER A 3 25.66 0.79 28.21
N ARG A 4 25.47 0.71 26.89
CA ARG A 4 24.24 1.10 26.16
C ARG A 4 24.27 0.48 24.76
N LYS A 5 24.00 -0.82 24.71
CA LYS A 5 23.64 -1.60 23.52
C LYS A 5 22.20 -2.08 23.73
N ARG A 6 21.43 -2.11 22.63
CA ARG A 6 20.02 -2.49 22.48
C ARG A 6 19.02 -1.38 22.77
N VAL A 7 18.33 -0.94 21.71
CA VAL A 7 16.92 -1.25 21.43
C VAL A 7 16.73 -0.87 19.97
N LEU A 8 16.56 -1.87 19.09
CA LEU A 8 15.91 -1.83 17.77
C LEU A 8 16.19 -3.20 17.10
N GLU A 9 15.66 -4.24 17.72
CA GLU A 9 15.30 -5.48 17.03
C GLU A 9 13.79 -5.45 16.84
N THR A 10 13.33 -6.16 15.81
CA THR A 10 11.93 -6.38 15.38
C THR A 10 11.27 -5.25 14.58
N VAL A 11 11.45 -5.28 13.26
CA VAL A 11 10.41 -5.73 12.30
C VAL A 11 11.16 -6.37 11.12
N ASP A 12 11.25 -7.70 11.12
CA ASP A 12 11.71 -8.50 9.98
C ASP A 12 10.48 -9.27 9.51
N GLU A 13 9.58 -8.58 8.82
CA GLU A 13 8.41 -9.18 8.17
C GLU A 13 8.50 -8.89 6.68
N GLY A 14 8.85 -9.92 5.91
CA GLY A 14 8.67 -9.92 4.46
C GLY A 14 9.95 -9.88 3.63
N ALA A 15 11.03 -10.53 4.06
CA ALA A 15 12.09 -10.92 3.12
C ALA A 15 11.50 -11.93 2.11
N VAL A 16 10.93 -11.42 1.01
CA VAL A 16 10.63 -12.23 -0.16
C VAL A 16 11.96 -12.77 -0.64
N SER A 17 12.15 -14.08 -0.48
CA SER A 17 13.25 -14.83 -1.07
C SER A 17 13.18 -14.64 -2.59
N SER A 18 13.97 -13.69 -3.10
CA SER A 18 14.34 -13.62 -4.50
C SER A 18 15.32 -14.77 -4.75
N ASN A 19 14.80 -15.98 -4.92
CA ASN A 19 15.57 -17.07 -5.50
C ASN A 19 15.80 -16.74 -6.97
N LEU A 20 16.76 -15.85 -7.24
CA LEU A 20 17.44 -15.79 -8.52
C LEU A 20 18.11 -17.16 -8.70
N TYR A 21 17.50 -17.99 -9.55
CA TYR A 21 18.18 -19.18 -10.05
C TYR A 21 19.43 -18.70 -10.77
N ALA A 22 20.58 -18.85 -10.11
CA ALA A 22 21.85 -18.86 -10.82
C ALA A 22 21.77 -20.02 -11.81
N GLY A 23 21.60 -19.69 -13.09
CA GLY A 23 21.76 -20.66 -14.17
C GLY A 23 23.05 -21.42 -13.92
N LYS A 24 22.98 -22.76 -14.02
CA LYS A 24 24.14 -23.65 -13.95
C LYS A 24 25.02 -23.46 -15.18
N ASP A 25 25.62 -22.29 -15.34
CA ASP A 25 26.72 -22.06 -16.25
C ASP A 25 27.92 -21.63 -15.42
N SER A 26 28.74 -22.63 -15.09
CA SER A 26 30.01 -22.52 -14.42
C SER A 26 31.05 -21.84 -15.33
N SER A 27 30.86 -20.55 -15.57
CA SER A 27 31.82 -19.65 -16.16
C SER A 27 32.31 -18.73 -15.03
N THR A 28 33.61 -18.79 -14.73
CA THR A 28 34.29 -18.04 -13.66
C THR A 28 34.36 -16.52 -13.89
N ASP A 29 33.53 -16.00 -14.79
CA ASP A 29 33.37 -14.59 -15.12
C ASP A 29 31.91 -14.13 -14.96
N SER A 30 31.18 -14.81 -14.07
CA SER A 30 29.80 -14.48 -13.72
C SER A 30 29.76 -13.13 -13.01
N LYS A 31 29.73 -12.05 -13.79
CA LYS A 31 29.15 -10.78 -13.35
C LYS A 31 27.81 -11.15 -12.73
N LEU A 32 27.67 -10.89 -11.43
CA LEU A 32 26.40 -10.94 -10.72
C LEU A 32 25.33 -10.37 -11.66
N VAL A 33 24.37 -11.22 -12.04
CA VAL A 33 23.19 -10.74 -12.78
C VAL A 33 22.58 -9.68 -11.89
N ASP A 34 22.52 -8.44 -12.38
CA ASP A 34 21.88 -7.35 -11.66
C ASP A 34 20.48 -7.81 -11.27
N VAL A 35 20.16 -7.74 -9.97
CA VAL A 35 18.89 -8.22 -9.46
C VAL A 35 17.77 -7.46 -10.16
N PHE A 36 16.91 -8.17 -10.91
CA PHE A 36 15.75 -7.59 -11.57
C PHE A 36 14.87 -6.87 -10.55
N ARG A 37 14.74 -5.56 -10.71
CA ARG A 37 14.10 -4.70 -9.71
C ARG A 37 13.46 -3.47 -10.34
N MET A 38 12.43 -2.97 -9.67
CA MET A 38 11.75 -1.74 -10.05
C MET A 38 12.53 -0.51 -9.55
N MET A 39 12.55 0.53 -10.37
CA MET A 39 13.01 1.87 -10.09
C MET A 39 11.89 2.86 -10.36
N ALA A 40 11.90 3.98 -9.64
CA ALA A 40 10.94 5.05 -9.88
C ALA A 40 11.58 6.41 -9.61
N CYS A 41 11.08 7.44 -10.28
CA CYS A 41 11.54 8.81 -10.12
C CYS A 41 10.40 9.81 -10.28
N PHE A 42 10.52 10.99 -9.66
CA PHE A 42 9.54 12.06 -9.82
C PHE A 42 9.76 12.76 -11.18
N THR A 43 8.80 12.64 -12.09
CA THR A 43 8.86 13.18 -13.47
C THR A 43 9.24 14.66 -13.48
N LYS A 44 8.59 15.47 -12.64
CA LYS A 44 8.87 16.93 -12.55
C LYS A 44 10.30 17.23 -12.08
N LEU A 45 10.84 16.43 -11.16
CA LEU A 45 12.21 16.59 -10.68
C LEU A 45 13.22 16.26 -11.78
N GLU A 46 13.01 15.14 -12.48
CA GLU A 46 13.85 14.69 -13.59
C GLU A 46 13.84 15.68 -14.76
N ASN A 47 12.65 16.12 -15.18
CA ASN A 47 12.48 17.12 -16.22
C ASN A 47 13.12 18.46 -15.86
N THR A 48 13.08 18.85 -14.57
CA THR A 48 13.72 20.07 -14.11
C THR A 48 15.24 19.93 -14.11
N ARG A 49 15.78 18.77 -13.72
CA ARG A 49 17.23 18.50 -13.73
C ARG A 49 17.82 18.60 -15.13
N ARG A 50 17.08 18.18 -16.16
CA ARG A 50 17.53 18.23 -17.57
C ARG A 50 17.68 19.68 -18.11
N LYS A 51 17.20 20.70 -17.40
CA LYS A 51 17.31 22.12 -17.81
C LYS A 51 18.71 22.67 -17.54
N LYS A 52 19.22 23.55 -18.43
CA LYS A 52 20.55 24.20 -18.29
C LYS A 52 20.75 24.96 -16.97
N LYS A 53 19.66 25.48 -16.38
CA LYS A 53 19.64 26.17 -15.08
C LYS A 53 18.43 25.66 -14.29
N PRO A 54 18.57 24.54 -13.56
CA PRO A 54 17.45 23.96 -12.84
C PRO A 54 17.05 24.89 -11.69
N PRO A 55 15.78 25.32 -11.59
CA PRO A 55 15.29 25.98 -10.39
C PRO A 55 15.38 25.03 -9.19
N LEU A 56 15.51 25.60 -7.99
CA LEU A 56 15.36 24.84 -6.76
C LEU A 56 13.87 24.55 -6.56
N LEU A 57 13.48 23.31 -6.78
CA LEU A 57 12.11 22.85 -6.51
C LEU A 57 11.84 22.81 -5.01
N THR A 58 10.57 22.86 -4.67
CA THR A 58 10.00 22.62 -3.34
C THR A 58 9.09 21.40 -3.39
N PHE A 59 8.66 20.91 -2.22
CA PHE A 59 7.68 19.82 -2.12
C PHE A 59 6.43 20.07 -2.99
N ARG A 60 5.91 21.31 -2.96
CA ARG A 60 4.69 21.70 -3.69
C ARG A 60 4.87 21.76 -5.21
N ASP A 61 6.11 21.81 -5.68
CA ASP A 61 6.39 21.77 -7.12
C ASP A 61 6.36 20.32 -7.66
N LEU A 62 6.50 19.32 -6.78
CA LEU A 62 6.53 17.90 -7.15
C LEU A 62 5.15 17.24 -7.12
N CYS A 63 4.21 17.75 -6.33
CA CYS A 63 2.82 17.28 -6.31
C CYS A 63 1.88 18.29 -7.00
N ASP A 64 0.70 17.84 -7.41
CA ASP A 64 -0.39 18.72 -7.84
C ASP A 64 -1.15 19.33 -6.64
N ARG A 65 -2.27 20.02 -6.91
CA ARG A 65 -3.10 20.62 -5.84
C ARG A 65 -3.86 19.58 -5.01
N SER A 66 -4.05 18.39 -5.55
CA SER A 66 -4.71 17.26 -4.91
C SER A 66 -3.72 16.43 -4.08
N GLY A 67 -2.42 16.68 -4.22
CA GLY A 67 -1.35 15.92 -3.55
C GLY A 67 -0.86 14.73 -4.35
N ASN A 68 -1.28 14.57 -5.61
CA ASN A 68 -0.78 13.52 -6.49
C ASN A 68 0.62 13.82 -6.97
N PHE A 69 1.47 12.80 -6.94
CA PHE A 69 2.79 12.82 -7.55
C PHE A 69 2.71 12.20 -8.93
N GLU A 70 3.46 12.79 -9.87
CA GLU A 70 3.68 12.23 -11.21
C GLU A 70 5.00 11.45 -11.17
N ILE A 71 4.90 10.12 -11.30
CA ILE A 71 6.01 9.20 -11.10
C ILE A 71 6.29 8.41 -12.38
N GLU A 72 7.53 8.46 -12.85
CA GLU A 72 8.04 7.57 -13.89
C GLU A 72 8.56 6.29 -13.24
N ALA A 73 8.27 5.15 -13.88
CA ALA A 73 8.73 3.84 -13.42
C ALA A 73 9.54 3.13 -14.49
N GLY A 74 10.49 2.32 -14.04
CA GLY A 74 11.33 1.49 -14.89
C GLY A 74 11.83 0.26 -14.15
N PHE A 75 12.52 -0.61 -14.87
CA PHE A 75 13.06 -1.85 -14.35
C PHE A 75 14.52 -1.98 -14.76
N VAL A 76 15.36 -2.34 -13.79
CA VAL A 76 16.81 -2.52 -13.95
C VAL A 76 17.15 -3.98 -13.69
N GLY A 77 18.16 -4.51 -14.37
CA GLY A 77 18.53 -5.92 -14.31
C GLY A 77 17.67 -6.80 -15.22
N CYS A 78 17.09 -6.23 -16.28
CA CYS A 78 16.34 -6.98 -17.28
C CYS A 78 17.30 -7.91 -18.06
N PRO A 79 16.98 -9.20 -18.24
CA PRO A 79 17.70 -10.08 -19.16
C PRO A 79 17.78 -9.46 -20.56
N ARG A 80 18.92 -9.61 -21.24
CA ARG A 80 19.14 -8.99 -22.56
C ARG A 80 18.14 -9.42 -23.62
N ASP A 81 17.54 -10.59 -23.45
CA ASP A 81 16.55 -11.18 -24.36
C ASP A 81 15.11 -10.97 -23.87
N THR A 82 14.87 -10.05 -22.93
CA THR A 82 13.52 -9.61 -22.55
C THR A 82 12.80 -9.07 -23.79
N GLN A 83 11.65 -9.67 -24.12
CA GLN A 83 10.81 -9.29 -25.25
C GLN A 83 9.62 -8.44 -24.83
N GLN A 84 9.15 -8.61 -23.60
CA GLN A 84 7.99 -7.92 -23.08
C GLN A 84 8.17 -7.63 -21.60
N LEU A 85 7.80 -6.41 -21.21
CA LEU A 85 7.70 -6.00 -19.83
C LEU A 85 6.25 -5.62 -19.52
N ILE A 86 5.73 -6.20 -18.44
CA ILE A 86 4.39 -5.93 -17.94
C ILE A 86 4.55 -5.36 -16.54
N MET A 87 4.01 -4.18 -16.31
CA MET A 87 3.87 -3.60 -14.99
C MET A 87 2.40 -3.53 -14.64
N PHE A 88 2.01 -3.87 -13.42
CA PHE A 88 0.62 -3.73 -12.99
C PHE A 88 0.50 -3.44 -11.50
N SER A 89 -0.66 -2.91 -11.11
CA SER A 89 -1.03 -2.69 -9.72
C SER A 89 -2.23 -3.55 -9.34
N THR A 90 -2.40 -3.76 -8.04
CA THR A 90 -3.65 -4.32 -7.47
C THR A 90 -4.38 -3.28 -6.60
N ASP A 91 -4.01 -2.01 -6.76
CA ASP A 91 -4.64 -0.90 -6.05
C ASP A 91 -5.82 -0.36 -6.85
N ASP A 92 -7.03 -0.53 -6.31
CA ASP A 92 -8.26 -0.09 -6.97
C ASP A 92 -8.35 1.44 -7.13
N THR A 93 -7.40 2.24 -6.61
CA THR A 93 -7.35 3.70 -6.85
C THR A 93 -7.16 4.08 -8.29
N PHE A 94 -6.50 3.22 -9.06
CA PHE A 94 -6.28 3.46 -10.47
C PHE A 94 -7.56 3.25 -11.28
N VAL A 95 -8.60 2.67 -10.66
CA VAL A 95 -9.84 2.34 -11.33
C VAL A 95 -10.78 3.56 -11.34
N ASP A 96 -10.98 4.13 -12.52
CA ASP A 96 -12.03 5.13 -12.77
C ASP A 96 -13.35 4.39 -13.06
N GLN A 97 -14.17 4.26 -12.02
CA GLN A 97 -15.47 3.61 -12.13
C GLN A 97 -16.42 4.34 -13.08
N GLU A 98 -16.31 5.66 -13.20
CA GLU A 98 -17.17 6.44 -14.11
C GLU A 98 -16.83 6.12 -15.57
N ALA A 99 -15.55 6.00 -15.90
CA ALA A 99 -15.09 5.59 -17.23
C ALA A 99 -15.53 4.15 -17.58
N ILE A 100 -15.50 3.24 -16.60
CA ILE A 100 -15.96 1.85 -16.79
C ILE A 100 -17.48 1.80 -16.99
N ASP A 101 -18.24 2.52 -16.16
CA ASP A 101 -19.70 2.56 -16.24
C ASP A 101 -20.16 3.21 -17.56
N ALA A 102 -19.39 4.15 -18.10
CA ALA A 102 -19.59 4.73 -19.43
C ALA A 102 -19.21 3.78 -20.59
N GLY A 103 -18.46 2.71 -20.31
CA GLY A 103 -17.94 1.77 -21.32
C GLY A 103 -16.75 2.32 -22.11
N ASP A 104 -16.12 3.40 -21.62
CA ASP A 104 -14.98 4.05 -22.25
C ASP A 104 -13.66 3.31 -21.95
N ASP A 105 -13.61 2.56 -20.84
CA ASP A 105 -12.40 1.89 -20.39
C ASP A 105 -12.69 0.58 -19.63
N TRP A 106 -11.64 -0.20 -19.42
CA TRP A 106 -11.68 -1.53 -18.80
C TRP A 106 -10.75 -1.51 -17.58
N ILE A 107 -11.08 -2.30 -16.56
CA ILE A 107 -10.29 -2.34 -15.31
C ILE A 107 -8.83 -2.71 -15.60
N GLU A 108 -8.61 -3.65 -16.52
CA GLU A 108 -7.28 -4.15 -16.87
C GLU A 108 -6.40 -3.09 -17.55
N SER A 109 -6.97 -2.22 -18.40
CA SER A 109 -6.23 -1.16 -19.08
C SER A 109 -5.81 -0.03 -18.15
N GLN A 110 -6.53 0.18 -17.05
CA GLN A 110 -6.22 1.22 -16.07
C GLN A 110 -5.14 0.80 -15.06
N MET A 111 -4.97 -0.51 -14.84
CA MET A 111 -4.04 -1.04 -13.86
C MET A 111 -2.82 -1.74 -14.45
N THR A 112 -2.71 -1.80 -15.78
CA THR A 112 -1.65 -2.54 -16.49
C THR A 112 -0.95 -1.66 -17.51
N TRP A 113 0.37 -1.63 -17.44
CA TRP A 113 1.26 -1.01 -18.39
C TRP A 113 2.07 -2.10 -19.10
N LEU A 114 2.17 -2.02 -20.43
CA LEU A 114 2.79 -3.04 -21.25
C LEU A 114 3.74 -2.39 -22.25
N LEU A 115 4.98 -2.90 -22.30
CA LEU A 115 6.03 -2.38 -23.15
C LEU A 115 6.73 -3.56 -23.86
N ARG A 116 6.94 -3.41 -25.17
CA ARG A 116 7.53 -4.44 -26.06
C ARG A 116 8.79 -3.91 -26.73
N GLU A 117 9.78 -3.56 -25.91
CA GLU A 117 11.05 -3.03 -26.37
C GLU A 117 12.17 -3.79 -25.65
N PRO A 118 13.30 -4.04 -26.34
CA PRO A 118 14.44 -4.69 -25.72
C PRO A 118 15.08 -3.76 -24.66
N PRO A 119 15.67 -4.31 -23.59
CA PRO A 119 16.32 -3.51 -22.58
C PRO A 119 17.55 -2.81 -23.14
N VAL A 120 17.69 -1.52 -22.82
CA VAL A 120 18.87 -0.71 -23.14
C VAL A 120 19.77 -0.70 -21.91
N GLY A 121 20.94 -1.33 -22.00
CA GLY A 121 21.85 -1.41 -20.84
C GLY A 121 21.32 -2.27 -19.68
N GLY A 122 20.34 -3.14 -19.92
CA GLY A 122 19.66 -3.91 -18.85
C GLY A 122 18.50 -3.14 -18.21
N GLU A 123 18.10 -2.02 -18.79
CA GLU A 123 17.01 -1.17 -18.29
C GLU A 123 15.86 -1.05 -19.29
N ILE A 124 14.64 -0.94 -18.76
CA ILE A 124 13.45 -0.59 -19.54
C ILE A 124 12.65 0.44 -18.72
N TRP A 125 12.27 1.55 -19.33
CA TRP A 125 11.53 2.63 -18.69
C TRP A 125 10.21 2.89 -19.41
N PHE A 126 9.15 3.15 -18.65
CA PHE A 126 7.84 3.54 -19.18
C PHE A 126 7.82 5.05 -19.49
N GLU A 127 8.70 5.53 -20.38
CA GLU A 127 8.97 6.97 -20.58
C GLU A 127 7.74 7.81 -21.02
N HIS A 128 6.72 7.16 -21.60
CA HIS A 128 5.51 7.81 -22.08
C HIS A 128 4.29 7.60 -21.18
N GLN A 129 4.47 6.93 -20.04
CA GLN A 129 3.41 6.57 -19.12
C GLN A 129 3.85 6.90 -17.70
N THR A 130 3.16 7.84 -17.08
CA THR A 130 3.39 8.22 -15.69
C THR A 130 2.34 7.58 -14.80
N ILE A 131 2.74 7.28 -13.57
CA ILE A 131 1.88 6.83 -12.49
C ILE A 131 1.51 8.07 -11.68
N GLU A 132 0.23 8.42 -11.68
CA GLU A 132 -0.30 9.43 -10.77
C GLU A 132 -0.69 8.78 -9.45
N SER A 133 -0.09 9.19 -8.34
CA SER A 133 -0.44 8.63 -7.04
C SER A 133 -0.32 9.63 -5.90
N GLU A 134 -1.33 9.69 -5.04
CA GLU A 134 -1.31 10.40 -3.75
C GLU A 134 -0.65 9.60 -2.61
N GLY A 135 -0.46 8.29 -2.81
CA GLY A 135 -0.09 7.33 -1.77
C GLY A 135 0.87 6.25 -2.24
N ASP A 136 1.48 5.56 -1.27
CA ASP A 136 2.33 4.42 -1.59
C ASP A 136 1.49 3.21 -2.00
N CYS A 137 1.71 2.70 -3.22
CA CYS A 137 1.01 1.55 -3.76
C CYS A 137 2.02 0.48 -4.19
N ARG A 138 1.55 -0.77 -4.23
CA ARG A 138 2.38 -1.92 -4.61
C ARG A 138 2.24 -2.17 -6.11
N MET A 139 3.39 -2.17 -6.77
CA MET A 139 3.54 -2.44 -8.19
C MET A 139 4.20 -3.80 -8.37
N TYR A 140 3.83 -4.47 -9.45
CA TYR A 140 4.37 -5.75 -9.88
C TYR A 140 4.96 -5.58 -11.26
N GLY A 141 6.12 -6.16 -11.50
CA GLY A 141 6.76 -6.22 -12.81
C GLY A 141 6.99 -7.65 -13.23
N ILE A 142 6.76 -7.93 -14.51
CA ILE A 142 7.03 -9.21 -15.16
C ILE A 142 7.84 -8.94 -16.43
N ALA A 143 9.07 -9.41 -16.46
CA ALA A 143 9.86 -9.49 -17.69
C ALA A 143 9.68 -10.87 -18.31
N VAL A 144 9.25 -10.92 -19.57
CA VAL A 144 9.10 -12.13 -20.38
C VAL A 144 10.26 -12.19 -21.37
N THR A 145 11.04 -13.25 -21.31
CA THR A 145 12.22 -13.45 -22.16
C THR A 145 11.87 -14.16 -23.47
N SER A 146 12.84 -14.24 -24.38
CA SER A 146 12.71 -14.96 -25.65
C SER A 146 12.54 -16.47 -25.48
N THR A 147 12.93 -17.00 -24.32
CA THR A 147 12.79 -18.40 -23.91
C THR A 147 11.46 -18.69 -23.20
N GLU A 148 10.52 -17.73 -23.19
CA GLU A 148 9.24 -17.80 -22.48
C GLU A 148 9.39 -17.87 -20.94
N GLU A 149 10.57 -17.57 -20.41
CA GLU A 149 10.78 -17.47 -18.97
C GLU A 149 10.22 -16.14 -18.46
N CYS A 150 9.62 -16.19 -17.28
CA CYS A 150 9.04 -15.03 -16.62
C CYS A 150 9.83 -14.70 -15.36
N ILE A 151 10.36 -13.48 -15.29
CA ILE A 151 11.01 -12.95 -14.09
C ILE A 151 10.07 -11.92 -13.47
N THR A 152 9.70 -12.15 -12.22
CA THR A 152 8.74 -11.30 -11.52
C THR A 152 9.39 -10.54 -10.37
N VAL A 153 8.99 -9.30 -10.17
CA VAL A 153 9.35 -8.51 -8.98
C VAL A 153 8.12 -7.77 -8.46
N SER A 154 8.12 -7.46 -7.16
CA SER A 154 7.17 -6.52 -6.58
C SER A 154 7.91 -5.48 -5.77
N SER A 155 7.48 -4.23 -5.84
CA SER A 155 8.02 -3.11 -5.07
C SER A 155 6.89 -2.16 -4.73
N THR A 156 7.00 -1.43 -3.63
CA THR A 156 6.19 -0.21 -3.49
C THR A 156 6.82 0.95 -4.26
N LEU A 157 6.03 1.98 -4.58
CA LEU A 157 6.56 3.20 -5.19
C LEU A 157 7.60 3.87 -4.29
N ALA A 158 7.36 3.92 -2.98
CA ALA A 158 8.30 4.46 -2.01
C ALA A 158 9.63 3.69 -2.01
N GLU A 159 9.60 2.35 -2.05
CA GLU A 159 10.80 1.51 -2.16
C GLU A 159 11.57 1.78 -3.46
N ALA A 160 10.86 1.90 -4.58
CA ALA A 160 11.47 2.16 -5.89
C ALA A 160 12.10 3.57 -5.98
N LEU A 161 11.45 4.58 -5.40
CA LEU A 161 11.96 5.95 -5.28
C LEU A 161 13.18 6.02 -4.35
N GLN A 162 13.13 5.34 -3.21
CA GLN A 162 14.23 5.25 -2.26
C GLN A 162 15.48 4.67 -2.93
N ARG A 163 15.29 3.58 -3.68
CA ARG A 163 16.35 2.91 -4.42
C ARG A 163 17.00 3.83 -5.46
N TYR A 164 16.17 4.50 -6.25
CA TYR A 164 16.64 5.42 -7.30
C TYR A 164 17.45 6.60 -6.75
N TYR A 165 16.94 7.28 -5.72
CA TYR A 165 17.56 8.52 -5.24
C TYR A 165 18.67 8.31 -4.20
N PHE A 166 18.61 7.27 -3.38
CA PHE A 166 19.49 7.14 -2.21
C PHE A 166 20.39 5.91 -2.25
N ASP A 167 19.87 4.74 -2.68
CA ASP A 167 20.63 3.50 -2.61
C ASP A 167 21.58 3.40 -3.80
N GLU A 168 21.03 3.51 -5.01
CA GLU A 168 21.81 3.44 -6.26
C GLU A 168 22.34 4.79 -6.69
N LYS A 169 21.73 5.87 -6.20
CA LYS A 169 22.12 7.25 -6.52
C LYS A 169 22.27 7.45 -8.03
N TYR A 170 21.26 7.00 -8.78
CA TYR A 170 21.20 7.11 -10.25
C TYR A 170 21.63 8.51 -10.71
N HIS A 171 21.20 9.52 -9.93
CA HIS A 171 21.75 10.86 -10.03
C HIS A 171 22.04 11.45 -8.66
N HIS A 172 23.17 12.16 -8.57
CA HIS A 172 23.57 12.83 -7.35
C HIS A 172 22.69 14.05 -7.08
N LEU A 173 21.93 14.02 -6.00
CA LEU A 173 21.12 15.13 -5.53
C LEU A 173 21.88 15.95 -4.47
N GLY A 174 21.73 17.27 -4.50
CA GLY A 174 22.20 18.12 -3.40
C GLY A 174 21.36 17.91 -2.12
N GLU A 175 21.92 18.22 -0.95
CA GLU A 175 21.28 17.98 0.36
C GLU A 175 19.84 18.54 0.45
N LYS A 176 19.60 19.73 -0.11
CA LYS A 176 18.26 20.34 -0.13
C LYS A 176 17.25 19.52 -0.95
N GLN A 177 17.67 19.01 -2.11
CA GLN A 177 16.80 18.19 -2.97
C GLN A 177 16.57 16.82 -2.36
N GLN A 178 17.60 16.22 -1.73
CA GLN A 178 17.45 14.98 -0.97
C GLN A 178 16.40 15.11 0.15
N ALA A 179 16.42 16.22 0.89
CA ALA A 179 15.43 16.48 1.93
C ALA A 179 14.00 16.57 1.37
N ILE A 180 13.82 17.22 0.23
CA ILE A 180 12.51 17.33 -0.45
C ILE A 180 12.03 15.96 -0.92
N VAL A 181 12.89 15.18 -1.60
CA VAL A 181 12.56 13.83 -2.06
C VAL A 181 12.15 12.95 -0.88
N LEU A 182 12.88 13.03 0.23
CA LEU A 182 12.56 12.28 1.44
C LEU A 182 11.20 12.71 2.05
N GLU A 183 10.86 13.99 1.97
CA GLU A 183 9.55 14.50 2.39
C GLU A 183 8.41 13.97 1.49
N CYS A 184 8.62 13.93 0.18
CA CYS A 184 7.67 13.33 -0.77
C CYS A 184 7.47 11.83 -0.53
N ILE A 185 8.55 11.06 -0.35
CA ILE A 185 8.47 9.63 -0.02
C ILE A 185 7.71 9.42 1.29
N LYS A 186 7.98 10.23 2.33
CA LYS A 186 7.23 10.18 3.59
C LYS A 186 5.74 10.47 3.38
N SER A 187 5.39 11.43 2.53
CA SER A 187 3.99 11.74 2.21
C SER A 187 3.29 10.54 1.57
N LEU A 188 3.93 9.89 0.58
CA LEU A 188 3.40 8.67 -0.03
C LEU A 188 3.16 7.57 1.00
N VAL A 189 4.15 7.30 1.85
CA VAL A 189 4.06 6.25 2.89
C VAL A 189 2.97 6.55 3.92
N LEU A 190 2.78 7.82 4.31
CA LEU A 190 1.70 8.21 5.22
C LEU A 190 0.32 8.02 4.58
N ASN A 191 0.22 8.32 3.29
CA ASN A 191 -1.02 8.25 2.52
C ASN A 191 -1.27 6.86 1.92
N GLN A 192 -0.71 5.76 2.48
CA GLN A 192 -0.78 4.38 1.94
C GLN A 192 -2.01 4.11 1.06
N GLY A 193 -1.86 3.36 -0.03
CA GLY A 193 -2.96 3.03 -0.94
C GLY A 193 -4.24 2.59 -0.19
N PRO A 194 -5.45 2.91 -0.68
CA PRO A 194 -6.72 2.55 -0.07
C PRO A 194 -6.84 1.13 0.42
N ARG A 195 -6.19 0.16 -0.23
CA ARG A 195 -6.18 -1.21 0.27
C ARG A 195 -5.53 -1.32 1.64
N ALA A 196 -4.37 -0.69 1.84
CA ALA A 196 -3.72 -0.65 3.13
C ALA A 196 -4.48 0.24 4.13
N ARG A 197 -5.09 1.35 3.68
CA ARG A 197 -6.02 2.14 4.53
C ARG A 197 -7.24 1.34 4.97
N ARG A 198 -7.88 0.58 4.07
CA ARG A 198 -9.03 -0.30 4.34
C ARG A 198 -8.62 -1.45 5.25
N ALA A 199 -7.47 -2.10 5.00
CA ALA A 199 -6.94 -3.15 5.85
C ALA A 199 -6.60 -2.64 7.26
N PHE A 200 -5.96 -1.46 7.35
CA PHE A 200 -5.65 -0.79 8.61
C PHE A 200 -6.94 -0.42 9.36
N GLN A 201 -7.92 0.21 8.69
CA GLN A 201 -9.23 0.54 9.26
C GLN A 201 -9.98 -0.71 9.73
N ALA A 202 -10.00 -1.78 8.94
CA ALA A 202 -10.60 -3.06 9.32
C ALA A 202 -9.91 -3.66 10.55
N ALA A 203 -8.56 -3.61 10.60
CA ALA A 203 -7.79 -4.05 11.75
C ALA A 203 -8.08 -3.19 13.00
N THR A 204 -8.12 -1.86 12.87
CA THR A 204 -8.41 -0.94 13.99
C THR A 204 -9.84 -1.12 14.52
N GLN A 205 -10.81 -1.36 13.62
CA GLN A 205 -12.19 -1.62 13.99
C GLN A 205 -12.38 -3.01 14.63
N SER A 206 -11.59 -4.01 14.23
CA SER A 206 -11.61 -5.35 14.83
C SER A 206 -10.92 -5.43 16.19
N GLY A 207 -9.94 -4.54 16.45
CA GLY A 207 -9.19 -4.44 17.71
C GLY A 207 -9.80 -3.49 18.74
N ALA A 208 -10.86 -2.74 18.38
CA ALA A 208 -11.58 -1.92 19.35
C ALA A 208 -12.15 -2.82 20.46
N PRO A 209 -11.86 -2.58 21.75
CA PRO A 209 -12.41 -3.39 22.82
C PRO A 209 -13.93 -3.36 22.68
N ARG A 210 -14.53 -4.53 22.41
CA ARG A 210 -15.98 -4.70 22.43
C ARG A 210 -16.47 -4.11 23.74
N ALA A 211 -16.98 -2.88 23.69
CA ALA A 211 -17.58 -2.23 24.83
C ALA A 211 -18.63 -3.20 25.34
N ASN A 212 -18.38 -3.76 26.52
CA ASN A 212 -19.09 -4.88 27.09
C ASN A 212 -20.50 -4.42 27.48
N LYS A 213 -21.37 -4.16 26.49
CA LYS A 213 -22.76 -3.74 26.66
C LYS A 213 -23.60 -4.82 27.37
N GLY A 214 -23.07 -6.04 27.53
CA GLY A 214 -23.69 -7.12 28.28
C GLY A 214 -23.60 -7.00 29.82
N ALA A 215 -22.71 -6.17 30.37
CA ALA A 215 -22.54 -6.07 31.83
C ALA A 215 -23.60 -5.18 32.50
N LYS A 216 -24.13 -4.16 31.80
CA LYS A 216 -25.16 -3.26 32.35
C LYS A 216 -26.57 -3.85 32.34
N GLU A 217 -26.86 -4.83 31.49
CA GLU A 217 -28.20 -5.41 31.40
C GLU A 217 -28.44 -6.54 32.43
N ARG A 218 -27.38 -7.22 32.89
CA ARG A 218 -27.48 -8.19 34.01
C ARG A 218 -27.66 -7.53 35.38
N ALA A 219 -27.10 -6.35 35.60
CA ALA A 219 -27.28 -5.61 36.86
C ALA A 219 -28.72 -5.06 37.04
N ARG A 220 -29.45 -4.82 35.95
CA ARG A 220 -30.83 -4.30 36.01
C ARG A 220 -31.88 -5.40 36.24
N LYS A 221 -31.56 -6.68 35.98
CA LYS A 221 -32.46 -7.82 36.24
C LYS A 221 -32.33 -8.41 37.65
N THR A 222 -31.20 -8.23 38.35
CA THR A 222 -31.05 -8.66 39.75
C THR A 222 -31.68 -7.70 40.75
N ALA A 223 -31.83 -6.41 40.44
CA ALA A 223 -32.52 -5.45 41.31
C ALA A 223 -34.05 -5.63 41.38
N LYS A 224 -34.68 -6.28 40.38
CA LYS A 224 -36.15 -6.42 40.32
C LYS A 224 -36.70 -7.67 41.05
N LYS A 225 -35.84 -8.59 41.48
CA LYS A 225 -36.25 -9.84 42.17
C LYS A 225 -36.19 -9.77 43.70
N GLY A 226 -35.61 -8.69 44.27
CA GLY A 226 -35.52 -8.48 45.72
C GLY A 226 -36.70 -7.72 46.35
N ALA A 227 -37.52 -7.01 45.57
CA ALA A 227 -38.53 -6.09 46.09
C ALA A 227 -39.95 -6.67 46.24
N ARG A 228 -40.14 -7.99 46.04
CA ARG A 228 -41.49 -8.60 45.97
C ARG A 228 -41.78 -9.62 47.07
N ARG A 229 -41.18 -9.45 48.25
CA ARG A 229 -41.31 -10.42 49.36
C ARG A 229 -41.54 -9.77 50.72
N THR A 230 -42.47 -8.83 50.80
CA THR A 230 -43.05 -8.38 52.09
C THR A 230 -44.41 -7.74 51.81
N MET A 231 -45.47 -8.37 52.31
CA MET A 231 -46.77 -7.80 52.72
C MET A 231 -47.81 -8.92 52.60
N GLY A 232 -47.84 -9.75 53.65
CA GLY A 232 -48.96 -10.64 53.93
C GLY A 232 -49.82 -10.06 55.05
N LYS A 233 -51.05 -10.57 55.12
CA LYS A 233 -52.10 -10.40 56.16
C LYS A 233 -52.86 -9.06 56.06
N SER A 234 -54.19 -8.98 56.22
CA SER A 234 -55.20 -9.89 56.78
C SER A 234 -56.63 -9.46 56.36
N THR A 235 -57.57 -10.43 56.37
CA THR A 235 -58.98 -10.36 56.91
C THR A 235 -59.94 -9.27 56.38
N THR A 236 -61.23 -9.45 56.06
CA THR A 236 -62.34 -10.19 56.70
C THR A 236 -63.59 -10.12 55.79
N ARG A 237 -64.54 -11.08 56.00
CA ARG A 237 -66.00 -11.14 55.67
C ARG A 237 -66.69 -9.84 55.20
N ALA A 238 -67.74 -9.85 54.37
CA ALA A 238 -69.06 -10.52 54.51
C ALA A 238 -69.87 -10.35 53.19
N ARG A 239 -70.63 -11.36 52.73
CA ARG A 239 -72.13 -11.47 52.71
C ARG A 239 -72.80 -10.28 51.96
N VAL A 240 -73.56 -10.45 50.87
CA VAL A 240 -74.93 -11.02 50.74
C VAL A 240 -75.26 -11.02 49.23
N GLY A 241 -75.77 -12.13 48.67
CA GLY A 241 -77.06 -12.21 47.95
C GLY A 241 -77.03 -11.65 46.51
N VAL A 242 -77.85 -12.01 45.54
CA VAL A 242 -79.05 -12.84 45.45
C VAL A 242 -79.43 -12.81 43.95
N LEU A 243 -79.88 -13.94 43.39
CA LEU A 243 -80.73 -14.12 42.17
C LEU A 243 -80.24 -13.57 40.81
N ASP A 244 -80.60 -14.11 39.64
CA ASP A 244 -81.18 -15.37 39.19
C ASP A 244 -80.90 -15.47 37.66
N ARG A 245 -81.09 -16.66 37.07
CA ARG A 245 -81.04 -16.89 35.62
C ARG A 245 -82.41 -16.65 34.97
N HIS A 246 -82.36 -16.33 33.66
CA HIS A 246 -83.42 -16.26 32.64
C HIS A 246 -84.15 -14.93 32.45
#